data_AF-A0AA40BDB4-F1
#
_entry.id   AF-A0AA40BDB4-F1
#
_cell.length_a   1.000
_cell.length_b   1.000
_cell.length_c   1.000
_cell.angle_alpha   90.00
_cell.angle_beta   90.00
_cell.angle_gamma   90.00
#
_symmetry.space_group_name_H-M   'P 1'
#
loop_
_entity.id
_entity.type
_entity.pdbx_description
1 polymer ?
#
loop_
_entity_poly.entity_id
_entity_poly.type
_entity_poly.pdbx_seq_one_letter_code
_entity_poly.pdbx_strand_id
1 'polypeptide(L)'
;MAGRRAGQRDLVKLSRQDGDCGTTSRLGLGTDKLNTQEYTMSSLTVEDAASINAFVQQLHNAAAGALPVDEETLALQMLASAHADSDFDASHIKSPSATSGPAPVAMAAGDAKFDKFVSLLMGDIKSPEDQVANGQVPKPPPVVVEDPIGEVTVYDRAEATKNFAYLKDAQSVCQMFTNIILMQTNPDGFDITKEAAQAFNVQAALAYKSMAGPMGGVYNFSNGAVTKHTFDIPKGEVHEKLLGTMFKDMGLDKNHKLEIDSHITNFVKALGSIKTDGPHSTLDFALRFGLCPASNIAVDEVNPLIAYEPTTYLIYLKIDAKAFKQIISKNNSQEKITLTYEQVITKFELNVDHFIKQRPKFNAMLEAAIGMSLKEYSDRLNKPVKK
;
A
#
# COMPACT_ATOMS: atom_id res chain seq x y z
N MET A 1 34.25 18.70 58.31
CA MET A 1 35.29 17.74 58.75
C MET A 1 35.03 16.39 58.12
N ALA A 2 36.09 15.76 57.64
CA ALA A 2 36.12 14.55 56.84
C ALA A 2 35.60 13.29 57.57
N GLY A 3 35.20 12.28 56.79
CA GLY A 3 35.13 10.91 57.30
C GLY A 3 34.66 9.84 56.31
N ARG A 4 35.63 9.03 55.82
CA ARG A 4 35.63 7.54 55.67
C ARG A 4 34.63 6.92 54.67
N ARG A 5 34.85 5.77 54.01
CA ARG A 5 35.89 4.72 53.86
C ARG A 5 35.43 3.84 52.66
N ALA A 6 36.31 3.47 51.73
CA ALA A 6 36.92 2.13 51.55
C ALA A 6 35.98 0.98 51.14
N GLY A 7 36.34 0.24 50.08
CA GLY A 7 35.71 -1.03 49.72
C GLY A 7 36.15 -1.64 48.38
N GLN A 8 37.37 -2.16 48.32
CA GLN A 8 38.00 -2.92 47.23
C GLN A 8 37.59 -4.41 47.33
N ARG A 9 37.30 -5.13 46.23
CA ARG A 9 37.24 -6.60 46.18
C ARG A 9 37.69 -7.19 44.85
N ASP A 10 38.27 -8.37 45.00
CA ASP A 10 39.21 -9.07 44.13
C ASP A 10 38.59 -9.96 43.04
N LEU A 11 39.47 -10.24 42.08
CA LEU A 11 39.45 -11.33 41.10
C LEU A 11 39.33 -12.71 41.75
N VAL A 12 38.54 -13.60 41.11
CA VAL A 12 38.66 -15.06 41.28
C VAL A 12 38.75 -15.71 39.90
N LYS A 13 39.86 -16.43 39.68
CA LYS A 13 40.09 -17.37 38.58
C LYS A 13 39.32 -18.67 38.86
N LEU A 14 38.75 -19.29 37.82
CA LEU A 14 38.38 -20.71 37.84
C LEU A 14 38.83 -21.40 36.53
N SER A 15 39.20 -22.66 36.73
CA SER A 15 40.11 -23.49 35.95
C SER A 15 39.43 -24.41 34.93
N ARG A 16 40.24 -24.90 33.99
CA ARG A 16 39.98 -25.98 33.02
C ARG A 16 39.40 -27.26 33.64
N GLN A 17 38.60 -27.98 32.85
CA GLN A 17 38.65 -29.44 32.81
C GLN A 17 38.17 -29.97 31.44
N ASP A 18 39.04 -30.75 30.79
CA ASP A 18 38.76 -31.55 29.60
C ASP A 18 37.97 -32.82 29.99
N GLY A 19 37.12 -33.31 29.08
CA GLY A 19 36.39 -34.57 29.21
C GLY A 19 35.87 -35.05 27.86
N ASP A 20 36.47 -36.12 27.37
CA ASP A 20 36.25 -36.80 26.10
C ASP A 20 35.09 -37.83 26.16
N CYS A 21 34.70 -38.33 24.98
CA CYS A 21 33.94 -39.57 24.69
C CYS A 21 32.41 -39.50 24.50
N GLY A 22 31.96 -39.95 23.32
CA GLY A 22 30.56 -40.30 23.07
C GLY A 22 30.17 -40.44 21.59
N THR A 23 30.47 -41.59 20.99
CA THR A 23 29.93 -42.05 19.70
C THR A 23 28.40 -42.14 19.73
N THR A 24 27.70 -41.65 18.69
CA THR A 24 26.41 -42.22 18.23
C THR A 24 26.10 -41.83 16.80
N SER A 25 25.95 -42.84 15.95
CA SER A 25 25.34 -42.78 14.62
C SER A 25 23.92 -42.22 14.69
N ARG A 26 23.50 -41.41 13.71
CA ARG A 26 22.19 -41.54 13.03
C ARG A 26 21.97 -40.52 11.91
N LEU A 27 21.58 -41.09 10.77
CA LEU A 27 20.63 -40.57 9.78
C LEU A 27 21.00 -39.28 9.07
N GLY A 28 21.47 -39.44 7.83
CA GLY A 28 21.41 -38.42 6.80
C GLY A 28 19.96 -37.99 6.57
N LEU A 29 19.61 -36.84 7.13
CA LEU A 29 18.54 -36.01 6.62
C LEU A 29 19.14 -35.16 5.53
N GLY A 30 18.70 -35.41 4.29
CA GLY A 30 18.97 -34.55 3.17
C GLY A 30 18.60 -33.12 3.55
N THR A 31 19.58 -32.23 3.52
CA THR A 31 19.35 -30.80 3.50
C THR A 31 18.73 -30.47 2.16
N ASP A 32 17.40 -30.60 2.08
CA ASP A 32 16.64 -29.91 1.06
C ASP A 32 17.04 -28.44 1.17
N LYS A 33 17.78 -28.00 0.16
CA LYS A 33 18.12 -26.60 -0.06
C LYS A 33 16.79 -25.87 -0.18
N LEU A 34 16.30 -25.34 0.94
CA LEU A 34 15.28 -24.30 0.96
C LEU A 34 15.84 -23.19 0.09
N ASN A 35 15.34 -23.16 -1.14
CA ASN A 35 15.64 -22.17 -2.14
C ASN A 35 15.01 -20.87 -1.62
N THR A 36 15.72 -20.17 -0.74
CA THR A 36 15.46 -18.77 -0.42
C THR A 36 15.73 -17.98 -1.68
N GLN A 37 14.77 -17.99 -2.60
CA GLN A 37 14.63 -16.90 -3.55
C GLN A 37 14.41 -15.65 -2.71
N GLU A 38 15.45 -14.83 -2.59
CA GLU A 38 15.29 -13.42 -2.29
C GLU A 38 14.35 -12.86 -3.37
N TYR A 39 13.07 -12.74 -3.02
CA TYR A 39 12.11 -12.00 -3.82
C TYR A 39 12.51 -10.54 -3.71
N THR A 40 13.41 -10.13 -4.60
CA THR A 40 13.44 -8.76 -5.07
C THR A 40 12.05 -8.49 -5.62
N MET A 41 11.33 -7.54 -5.02
CA MET A 41 10.11 -6.99 -5.62
C MET A 41 10.51 -6.60 -7.03
N SER A 42 10.08 -7.36 -8.05
CA SER A 42 10.61 -7.18 -9.41
C SER A 42 10.45 -5.71 -9.74
N SER A 43 11.54 -5.03 -10.04
CA SER A 43 11.46 -3.64 -10.50
C SER A 43 10.56 -3.61 -11.73
N LEU A 44 9.76 -2.55 -11.89
CA LEU A 44 9.10 -2.31 -13.17
C LEU A 44 10.17 -2.38 -14.26
N THR A 45 9.90 -3.09 -15.34
CA THR A 45 10.81 -3.05 -16.47
C THR A 45 10.77 -1.66 -17.10
N VAL A 46 11.77 -1.36 -17.93
CA VAL A 46 11.80 -0.10 -18.67
C VAL A 46 10.60 -0.02 -19.61
N GLU A 47 10.22 -1.15 -20.20
CA GLU A 47 9.05 -1.30 -21.07
C GLU A 47 7.73 -1.06 -20.31
N ASP A 48 7.61 -1.59 -19.07
CA ASP A 48 6.45 -1.34 -18.20
C ASP A 48 6.31 0.17 -17.91
N ALA A 49 7.43 0.82 -17.55
CA ALA A 49 7.45 2.25 -17.25
C ALA A 49 7.05 3.10 -18.46
N ALA A 50 7.57 2.77 -19.65
CA ALA A 50 7.21 3.42 -20.90
C ALA A 50 5.71 3.25 -21.22
N SER A 51 5.15 2.05 -21.05
CA SER A 51 3.74 1.77 -21.31
C SER A 51 2.80 2.49 -20.32
N ILE A 52 3.20 2.55 -19.04
CA ILE A 52 2.47 3.32 -18.02
C ILE A 52 2.45 4.81 -18.40
N ASN A 53 3.61 5.39 -18.75
CA ASN A 53 3.70 6.80 -19.14
C ASN A 53 2.86 7.11 -20.38
N ALA A 54 2.90 6.23 -21.39
CA ALA A 54 2.09 6.31 -22.58
C ALA A 54 0.59 6.35 -22.26
N PHE A 55 0.11 5.44 -21.40
CA PHE A 55 -1.30 5.41 -20.99
C PHE A 55 -1.70 6.64 -20.16
N VAL A 56 -0.84 7.09 -19.25
CA VAL A 56 -1.06 8.32 -18.47
C VAL A 56 -1.17 9.54 -19.39
N GLN A 57 -0.33 9.62 -20.42
CA GLN A 57 -0.40 10.70 -21.40
C GLN A 57 -1.68 10.62 -22.24
N GLN A 58 -2.12 9.42 -22.63
CA GLN A 58 -3.42 9.23 -23.30
C GLN A 58 -4.58 9.74 -22.43
N LEU A 59 -4.59 9.40 -21.14
CA LEU A 59 -5.59 9.91 -20.19
C LEU A 59 -5.53 11.44 -20.07
N HIS A 60 -4.34 12.03 -20.01
CA HIS A 60 -4.19 13.49 -20.01
C HIS A 60 -4.72 14.14 -21.28
N ASN A 61 -4.40 13.58 -22.44
CA ASN A 61 -4.83 14.12 -23.73
C ASN A 61 -6.35 14.02 -23.86
N ALA A 62 -6.93 12.87 -23.49
CA ALA A 62 -8.37 12.68 -23.45
C ALA A 62 -9.05 13.69 -22.51
N ALA A 63 -8.50 13.89 -21.31
CA ALA A 63 -9.01 14.86 -20.35
C ALA A 63 -8.89 16.31 -20.84
N ALA A 64 -7.89 16.63 -21.67
CA ALA A 64 -7.74 17.92 -22.32
C ALA A 64 -8.60 18.09 -23.59
N GLY A 65 -9.36 17.06 -23.98
CA GLY A 65 -10.12 17.03 -25.24
C GLY A 65 -9.25 16.99 -26.49
N ALA A 66 -7.97 16.63 -26.36
CA ALA A 66 -7.06 16.47 -27.49
C ALA A 66 -7.36 15.17 -28.26
N LEU A 67 -6.97 15.13 -29.54
CA LEU A 67 -7.07 13.92 -30.35
C LEU A 67 -6.20 12.80 -29.74
N PRO A 68 -6.62 11.52 -29.89
CA PRO A 68 -5.78 10.40 -29.53
C PRO A 68 -4.41 10.51 -30.21
N VAL A 69 -3.35 10.22 -29.45
CA VAL A 69 -2.01 10.10 -30.02
C VAL A 69 -2.00 8.86 -30.90
N ASP A 70 -1.58 8.99 -32.15
CA ASP A 70 -1.44 7.84 -33.04
C ASP A 70 -0.43 6.83 -32.47
N GLU A 71 -0.60 5.55 -32.81
CA GLU A 71 0.20 4.45 -32.25
C GLU A 71 1.71 4.61 -32.56
N GLU A 72 2.08 5.24 -33.69
CA GLU A 72 3.48 5.48 -34.04
C GLU A 72 4.11 6.55 -33.13
N THR A 73 3.40 7.66 -32.88
CA THR A 73 3.84 8.68 -31.92
C THR A 73 3.92 8.11 -30.51
N LEU A 74 2.98 7.26 -30.11
CA LEU A 74 3.01 6.57 -28.82
C LEU A 74 4.22 5.64 -28.71
N ALA A 75 4.48 4.84 -29.74
CA ALA A 75 5.63 3.93 -29.79
C ALA A 75 6.96 4.70 -29.76
N LEU A 76 7.05 5.84 -30.46
CA LEU A 76 8.21 6.73 -30.42
C LEU A 76 8.42 7.34 -29.04
N GLN A 77 7.35 7.73 -28.34
CA GLN A 77 7.42 8.23 -26.97
C GLN A 77 7.80 7.14 -25.97
N MET A 78 7.30 5.92 -26.14
CA MET A 78 7.70 4.77 -25.34
C MET A 78 9.19 4.46 -25.53
N LEU A 79 9.66 4.47 -26.77
CA LEU A 79 11.06 4.22 -27.12
C LEU A 79 11.97 5.34 -26.59
N ALA A 80 11.54 6.59 -26.69
CA ALA A 80 12.24 7.73 -26.12
C ALA A 80 12.30 7.68 -24.59
N SER A 81 11.22 7.29 -23.93
CA SER A 81 11.18 7.12 -22.46
C SER A 81 12.01 5.93 -21.99
N ALA A 82 12.08 4.87 -22.80
CA ALA A 82 12.86 3.66 -22.50
C ALA A 82 14.37 3.87 -22.66
N HIS A 83 14.78 4.83 -23.49
CA HIS A 83 16.18 5.14 -23.78
C HIS A 83 16.62 6.53 -23.31
N ALA A 84 15.76 7.20 -22.55
CA ALA A 84 16.02 8.52 -21.99
C ALA A 84 17.07 8.46 -20.88
N ASP A 85 18.08 9.33 -20.97
CA ASP A 85 18.88 9.72 -19.79
C ASP A 85 17.96 10.31 -18.71
N SER A 86 18.39 10.33 -17.44
CA SER A 86 17.59 10.81 -16.30
C SER A 86 17.02 12.23 -16.45
N ASP A 87 17.57 13.00 -17.39
CA ASP A 87 17.27 14.41 -17.62
C ASP A 87 16.44 14.64 -18.91
N PHE A 88 15.91 13.57 -19.52
CA PHE A 88 15.15 13.66 -20.76
C PHE A 88 13.78 14.31 -20.56
N ASP A 89 13.60 15.48 -21.17
CA ASP A 89 12.31 16.18 -21.20
C ASP A 89 11.46 15.71 -22.40
N ALA A 90 10.54 14.79 -22.10
CA ALA A 90 9.60 14.23 -23.07
C ALA A 90 8.63 15.28 -23.68
N SER A 91 8.54 16.50 -23.13
CA SER A 91 7.71 17.58 -23.66
C SER A 91 8.17 18.10 -25.03
N HIS A 92 9.39 17.76 -25.45
CA HIS A 92 9.94 18.10 -26.76
C HIS A 92 9.49 17.18 -27.90
N ILE A 93 8.86 16.03 -27.61
CA ILE A 93 8.31 15.14 -28.63
C ILE A 93 6.94 15.67 -29.06
N LYS A 94 6.93 16.58 -30.05
CA LYS A 94 5.70 17.08 -30.66
C LYS A 94 5.20 16.11 -31.72
N SER A 95 3.94 15.69 -31.63
CA SER A 95 3.27 14.89 -32.67
C SER A 95 3.28 15.64 -34.01
N PRO A 96 3.55 14.96 -35.15
CA PRO A 96 3.54 15.59 -36.48
C PRO A 96 2.17 16.07 -36.95
N SER A 97 1.07 15.72 -36.27
CA SER A 97 -0.29 16.10 -36.68
C SER A 97 -1.05 16.86 -35.60
N ALA A 98 -0.66 18.12 -35.39
CA ALA A 98 -1.48 19.11 -34.68
C ALA A 98 -1.99 20.16 -35.67
N THR A 99 -2.98 19.80 -36.50
CA THR A 99 -3.75 20.81 -37.23
C THR A 99 -5.26 20.63 -36.99
N SER A 100 -5.86 21.73 -36.54
CA SER A 100 -7.29 22.03 -36.40
C SER A 100 -8.14 21.04 -35.59
N GLY A 101 -8.52 21.46 -34.38
CA GLY A 101 -9.35 20.68 -33.48
C GLY A 101 -10.80 20.45 -33.96
N PRO A 102 -11.39 19.37 -33.47
CA PRO A 102 -12.81 19.29 -33.11
C PRO A 102 -12.98 18.95 -31.61
N ALA A 103 -14.24 18.87 -31.17
CA ALA A 103 -14.74 18.57 -29.82
C ALA A 103 -13.96 17.47 -29.06
N PRO A 104 -13.99 17.47 -27.70
CA PRO A 104 -13.32 16.44 -26.89
C PRO A 104 -13.77 15.07 -27.35
N VAL A 105 -12.85 14.35 -28.00
CA VAL A 105 -13.06 12.95 -28.31
C VAL A 105 -12.84 12.24 -26.97
N ALA A 106 -13.95 11.91 -26.30
CA ALA A 106 -13.91 10.83 -25.31
C ALA A 106 -13.15 9.68 -25.96
N MET A 107 -12.12 9.13 -25.29
CA MET A 107 -11.41 7.95 -25.79
C MET A 107 -12.46 6.97 -26.26
N ALA A 108 -12.41 6.63 -27.55
CA ALA A 108 -13.56 6.06 -28.25
C ALA A 108 -14.13 4.90 -27.43
N ALA A 109 -15.41 5.02 -27.04
CA ALA A 109 -16.12 3.93 -26.39
C ALA A 109 -15.92 2.66 -27.25
N GLY A 110 -15.30 1.62 -26.67
CA GLY A 110 -14.87 0.42 -27.39
C GLY A 110 -13.37 0.10 -27.38
N ASP A 111 -12.50 0.94 -26.79
CA ASP A 111 -11.14 0.50 -26.44
C ASP A 111 -11.18 -0.44 -25.22
N ALA A 112 -10.95 -1.74 -25.47
CA ALA A 112 -10.97 -2.78 -24.46
C ALA A 112 -10.02 -2.50 -23.27
N LYS A 113 -8.91 -1.77 -23.48
CA LYS A 113 -8.02 -1.38 -22.38
C LYS A 113 -8.69 -0.32 -21.51
N PHE A 114 -9.28 0.71 -22.11
CA PHE A 114 -9.97 1.75 -21.35
C PHE A 114 -11.19 1.20 -20.60
N ASP A 115 -12.02 0.37 -21.24
CA ASP A 115 -13.16 -0.27 -20.59
C ASP A 115 -12.72 -1.13 -19.40
N LYS A 116 -11.57 -1.83 -19.53
CA LYS A 116 -10.96 -2.55 -18.41
C LYS A 116 -10.50 -1.62 -17.29
N PHE A 117 -9.89 -0.47 -17.61
CA PHE A 117 -9.47 0.53 -16.61
C PHE A 117 -10.66 1.07 -15.82
N VAL A 118 -11.73 1.45 -16.52
CA VAL A 118 -13.00 1.91 -15.95
C VAL A 118 -13.59 0.83 -15.05
N SER A 119 -13.63 -0.41 -15.51
CA SER A 119 -14.11 -1.56 -14.73
C SER A 119 -13.30 -1.80 -13.44
N LEU A 120 -11.97 -1.63 -13.49
CA LEU A 120 -11.11 -1.73 -12.31
C LEU A 120 -11.39 -0.61 -11.29
N LEU A 121 -11.47 0.64 -11.73
CA LEU A 121 -11.80 1.77 -10.85
C LEU A 121 -13.18 1.61 -10.20
N MET A 122 -14.18 1.24 -10.99
CA MET A 122 -15.54 1.02 -10.49
C MET A 122 -15.66 -0.25 -9.62
N GLY A 123 -14.78 -1.23 -9.81
CA GLY A 123 -14.65 -2.40 -8.94
C GLY A 123 -14.12 -2.05 -7.56
N ASP A 124 -13.18 -1.11 -7.47
CA ASP A 124 -12.51 -0.75 -6.22
C ASP A 124 -13.43 -0.11 -5.17
N ILE A 125 -14.51 0.55 -5.61
CA ILE A 125 -15.49 1.17 -4.71
C ILE A 125 -16.57 0.19 -4.24
N LYS A 126 -16.58 -1.05 -4.74
CA LYS A 126 -17.51 -2.10 -4.28
C LYS A 126 -17.04 -2.69 -2.96
N SER A 127 -17.96 -3.32 -2.22
CA SER A 127 -17.60 -4.07 -1.02
C SER A 127 -16.66 -5.25 -1.36
N PRO A 128 -15.80 -5.71 -0.44
CA PRO A 128 -14.97 -6.90 -0.66
C PRO A 128 -15.80 -8.13 -1.09
N GLU A 129 -16.99 -8.32 -0.52
CA GLU A 129 -17.90 -9.39 -0.89
C GLU A 129 -18.38 -9.27 -2.34
N ASP A 130 -18.76 -8.07 -2.77
CA ASP A 130 -19.16 -7.80 -4.16
C ASP A 130 -17.98 -7.96 -5.13
N GLN A 131 -16.75 -7.59 -4.72
CA GLN A 131 -15.55 -7.80 -5.53
C GLN A 131 -15.37 -9.29 -5.81
N VAL A 132 -15.42 -10.14 -4.78
CA VAL A 132 -15.32 -11.60 -4.94
C VAL A 132 -16.45 -12.16 -5.80
N ALA A 133 -17.69 -11.72 -5.57
CA ALA A 133 -18.85 -12.16 -6.36
C ALA A 133 -18.71 -11.82 -7.85
N ASN A 134 -17.97 -10.75 -8.17
CA ASN A 134 -17.65 -10.33 -9.54
C ASN A 134 -16.35 -10.95 -10.08
N GLY A 135 -15.78 -11.97 -9.42
CA GLY A 135 -14.55 -12.62 -9.85
C GLY A 135 -13.29 -11.76 -9.64
N GLN A 136 -13.37 -10.71 -8.84
CA GLN A 136 -12.24 -9.83 -8.52
C GLN A 136 -11.61 -10.22 -7.19
N VAL A 137 -10.31 -9.96 -7.10
CA VAL A 137 -9.54 -10.14 -5.87
C VAL A 137 -9.94 -9.00 -4.93
N PRO A 138 -10.45 -9.28 -3.73
CA PRO A 138 -10.87 -8.22 -2.84
C PRO A 138 -9.65 -7.43 -2.39
N LYS A 139 -9.74 -6.10 -2.44
CA LYS A 139 -8.67 -5.21 -1.97
C LYS A 139 -8.96 -4.75 -0.55
N PRO A 140 -7.96 -4.67 0.35
CA PRO A 140 -8.12 -3.99 1.62
C PRO A 140 -8.54 -2.54 1.34
N PRO A 141 -9.67 -2.06 1.87
CA PRO A 141 -10.07 -0.69 1.63
C PRO A 141 -9.06 0.26 2.28
N PRO A 142 -8.67 1.37 1.64
CA PRO A 142 -7.89 2.40 2.29
C PRO A 142 -8.66 2.94 3.50
N VAL A 143 -7.98 3.10 4.62
CA VAL A 143 -8.56 3.61 5.87
C VAL A 143 -7.94 4.96 6.17
N VAL A 144 -8.76 5.95 6.52
CA VAL A 144 -8.29 7.29 6.89
C VAL A 144 -8.92 7.68 8.21
N VAL A 145 -8.11 7.95 9.22
CA VAL A 145 -8.60 8.48 10.51
C VAL A 145 -8.84 9.97 10.32
N GLU A 146 -10.10 10.41 10.42
CA GLU A 146 -10.51 11.82 10.23
C GLU A 146 -10.42 12.65 11.52
N ASP A 147 -9.86 12.09 12.60
CA ASP A 147 -9.52 12.80 13.82
C ASP A 147 -8.02 13.12 13.89
N PRO A 148 -7.65 14.37 14.23
CA PRO A 148 -6.26 14.69 14.51
C PRO A 148 -5.75 13.87 15.70
N ILE A 149 -4.58 13.24 15.52
CA ILE A 149 -3.90 12.47 16.56
C ILE A 149 -2.97 13.43 17.32
N GLY A 150 -3.32 13.76 18.56
CA GLY A 150 -2.59 14.71 19.43
C GLY A 150 -3.52 15.61 20.26
N GLU A 151 -2.96 16.60 20.96
CA GLU A 151 -3.74 17.69 21.57
C GLU A 151 -4.21 18.66 20.46
N VAL A 152 -5.48 19.07 20.51
CA VAL A 152 -6.13 19.79 19.40
C VAL A 152 -6.81 21.03 19.97
N THR A 153 -6.42 22.23 19.53
CA THR A 153 -7.21 23.44 19.78
C THR A 153 -8.27 23.62 18.68
N VAL A 154 -9.29 24.46 18.92
CA VAL A 154 -10.43 24.60 17.98
C VAL A 154 -10.01 25.14 16.61
N TYR A 155 -8.98 26.00 16.55
CA TYR A 155 -8.42 26.53 15.29
C TYR A 155 -7.74 25.44 14.45
N ASP A 156 -7.31 24.36 15.09
CA ASP A 156 -6.54 23.30 14.47
C ASP A 156 -7.40 22.28 13.70
N ARG A 157 -8.68 22.16 14.06
CA ARG A 157 -9.56 21.12 13.49
C ARG A 157 -9.89 21.35 12.02
N ALA A 158 -10.02 22.60 11.57
CA ALA A 158 -10.33 22.91 10.18
C ALA A 158 -9.17 22.58 9.23
N GLU A 159 -7.93 22.91 9.64
CA GLU A 159 -6.73 22.60 8.87
C GLU A 159 -6.45 21.10 8.86
N ALA A 160 -6.66 20.40 9.99
CA ALA A 160 -6.61 18.95 10.03
C ALA A 160 -7.63 18.31 9.06
N THR A 161 -8.89 18.77 9.08
CA THR A 161 -9.96 18.30 8.16
C THR A 161 -9.58 18.47 6.69
N LYS A 162 -8.96 19.60 6.35
CA LYS A 162 -8.49 19.88 4.99
C LYS A 162 -7.35 18.95 4.58
N ASN A 163 -6.38 18.71 5.47
CA ASN A 163 -5.29 17.77 5.23
C ASN A 163 -5.78 16.31 5.11
N PHE A 164 -6.79 15.92 5.88
CA PHE A 164 -7.45 14.62 5.71
C PHE A 164 -8.10 14.47 4.34
N ALA A 165 -8.78 15.51 3.84
CA ALA A 165 -9.35 15.49 2.50
C ALA A 165 -8.28 15.31 1.42
N TYR A 166 -7.13 16.00 1.54
CA TYR A 166 -6.00 15.82 0.63
C TYR A 166 -5.42 14.40 0.68
N LEU A 167 -5.34 13.83 1.87
CA LEU A 167 -4.85 12.47 2.06
C LEU A 167 -5.78 11.43 1.40
N LYS A 168 -7.10 11.54 1.58
CA LYS A 168 -8.11 10.69 0.92
C LYS A 168 -8.03 10.78 -0.60
N ASP A 169 -7.94 12.00 -1.12
CA ASP A 169 -7.79 12.23 -2.56
C ASP A 169 -6.49 11.60 -3.07
N ALA A 170 -5.36 11.82 -2.38
CA ALA A 170 -4.07 11.27 -2.77
C ALA A 170 -4.05 9.72 -2.75
N GLN A 171 -4.66 9.08 -1.74
CA GLN A 171 -4.80 7.61 -1.71
C GLN A 171 -5.62 7.07 -2.88
N SER A 172 -6.61 7.84 -3.33
CA SER A 172 -7.45 7.49 -4.48
C SER A 172 -6.67 7.59 -5.80
N VAL A 173 -5.77 8.57 -5.91
CA VAL A 173 -4.82 8.66 -7.02
C VAL A 173 -3.83 7.48 -6.99
N CYS A 174 -3.33 7.08 -5.81
CA CYS A 174 -2.51 5.88 -5.68
C CYS A 174 -3.26 4.64 -6.19
N GLN A 175 -4.54 4.50 -5.85
CA GLN A 175 -5.37 3.39 -6.33
C GLN A 175 -5.55 3.41 -7.85
N MET A 176 -5.78 4.60 -8.44
CA MET A 176 -5.83 4.78 -9.88
C MET A 176 -4.52 4.28 -10.55
N PHE A 177 -3.36 4.69 -10.04
CA PHE A 177 -2.08 4.21 -10.55
C PHE A 177 -1.85 2.72 -10.31
N THR A 178 -2.32 2.14 -9.19
CA THR A 178 -2.31 0.68 -8.98
C THR A 178 -3.04 -0.04 -10.11
N ASN A 179 -4.22 0.44 -10.52
CA ASN A 179 -4.97 -0.17 -11.61
C ASN A 179 -4.31 0.00 -12.97
N ILE A 180 -3.70 1.17 -13.24
CA ILE A 180 -2.91 1.39 -14.45
C ILE A 180 -1.77 0.37 -14.52
N ILE A 181 -0.97 0.26 -13.46
CA ILE A 181 0.16 -0.67 -13.44
C ILE A 181 -0.34 -2.12 -13.58
N LEU A 182 -1.41 -2.49 -12.87
CA LEU A 182 -2.01 -3.83 -12.94
C LEU A 182 -2.41 -4.21 -14.37
N MET A 183 -3.01 -3.29 -15.13
CA MET A 183 -3.40 -3.57 -16.51
C MET A 183 -2.20 -3.81 -17.41
N GLN A 184 -1.07 -3.14 -17.16
CA GLN A 184 0.14 -3.30 -17.94
C GLN A 184 0.87 -4.59 -17.59
N THR A 185 1.03 -4.88 -16.29
CA THR A 185 1.77 -6.07 -15.83
C THR A 185 0.93 -7.34 -15.85
N ASN A 186 -0.39 -7.23 -15.88
CA ASN A 186 -1.32 -8.36 -15.85
C ASN A 186 -2.58 -8.10 -16.73
N PRO A 187 -2.39 -8.01 -18.07
CA PRO A 187 -3.42 -7.59 -19.03
C PRO A 187 -4.60 -8.56 -19.17
N ASP A 188 -4.45 -9.83 -18.78
CA ASP A 188 -5.55 -10.81 -18.85
C ASP A 188 -6.36 -10.91 -17.54
N GLY A 189 -5.91 -10.24 -16.47
CA GLY A 189 -6.52 -10.39 -15.14
C GLY A 189 -6.09 -11.67 -14.43
N PHE A 190 -6.74 -11.97 -13.30
CA PHE A 190 -6.46 -13.17 -12.52
C PHE A 190 -7.68 -14.08 -12.49
N ASP A 191 -7.47 -15.38 -12.66
CA ASP A 191 -8.49 -16.38 -12.32
C ASP A 191 -8.46 -16.58 -10.80
N ILE A 192 -9.27 -15.83 -10.05
CA ILE A 192 -9.25 -15.86 -8.58
C ILE A 192 -9.59 -17.23 -7.99
N THR A 193 -10.10 -18.18 -8.79
CA THR A 193 -10.35 -19.54 -8.33
C THR A 193 -9.07 -20.39 -8.25
N LYS A 194 -7.98 -19.95 -8.89
CA LYS A 194 -6.69 -20.64 -8.96
C LYS A 194 -5.49 -19.75 -8.58
N GLU A 195 -5.59 -18.45 -8.84
CA GLU A 195 -4.48 -17.50 -8.79
C GLU A 195 -4.64 -16.48 -7.65
N ALA A 196 -5.55 -16.70 -6.71
CA ALA A 196 -5.82 -15.75 -5.63
C ALA A 196 -4.57 -15.33 -4.86
N ALA A 197 -3.70 -16.27 -4.49
CA ALA A 197 -2.46 -15.95 -3.75
C ALA A 197 -1.51 -15.08 -4.59
N GLN A 198 -1.34 -15.40 -5.88
CA GLN A 198 -0.54 -14.59 -6.81
C GLN A 198 -1.12 -13.18 -6.95
N ALA A 199 -2.44 -13.11 -7.12
CA ALA A 199 -3.17 -11.86 -7.19
C ALA A 199 -2.96 -10.97 -5.97
N PHE A 200 -3.11 -11.50 -4.75
CA PHE A 200 -2.86 -10.75 -3.51
C PHE A 200 -1.43 -10.21 -3.49
N ASN A 201 -0.46 -11.07 -3.81
CA ASN A 201 0.95 -10.69 -3.80
C ASN A 201 1.26 -9.59 -4.82
N VAL A 202 0.71 -9.69 -6.03
CA VAL A 202 0.84 -8.64 -7.05
C VAL A 202 0.18 -7.36 -6.57
N GLN A 203 -1.07 -7.39 -6.11
CA GLN A 203 -1.77 -6.18 -5.64
C GLN A 203 -1.03 -5.49 -4.49
N ALA A 204 -0.49 -6.25 -3.53
CA ALA A 204 0.29 -5.71 -2.42
C ALA A 204 1.57 -5.00 -2.91
N ALA A 205 2.29 -5.61 -3.86
CA ALA A 205 3.47 -5.00 -4.47
C ALA A 205 3.11 -3.73 -5.29
N LEU A 206 2.00 -3.77 -6.03
CA LEU A 206 1.53 -2.63 -6.83
C LEU A 206 1.09 -1.45 -5.95
N ALA A 207 0.59 -1.71 -4.74
CA ALA A 207 0.27 -0.65 -3.79
C ALA A 207 1.51 0.18 -3.44
N TYR A 208 2.65 -0.47 -3.15
CA TYR A 208 3.93 0.22 -2.95
C TYR A 208 4.41 0.95 -4.21
N LYS A 209 4.44 0.25 -5.35
CA LYS A 209 4.92 0.82 -6.63
C LYS A 209 4.12 2.06 -7.05
N SER A 210 2.80 2.08 -6.80
CA SER A 210 1.97 3.26 -7.09
C SER A 210 2.36 4.49 -6.28
N MET A 211 2.80 4.29 -5.03
CA MET A 211 3.17 5.37 -4.11
C MET A 211 4.61 5.83 -4.32
N ALA A 212 5.54 4.90 -4.54
CA ALA A 212 6.96 5.20 -4.75
C ALA A 212 7.32 5.58 -6.20
N GLY A 213 6.50 5.17 -7.17
CA GLY A 213 6.72 5.42 -8.61
C GLY A 213 6.00 6.68 -9.10
N PRO A 214 4.80 6.58 -9.71
CA PRO A 214 4.11 7.75 -10.28
C PRO A 214 3.75 8.85 -9.26
N MET A 215 3.60 8.48 -7.99
CA MET A 215 3.39 9.43 -6.89
C MET A 215 4.70 9.83 -6.18
N GLY A 216 5.85 9.38 -6.68
CA GLY A 216 7.17 9.83 -6.25
C GLY A 216 7.33 11.33 -6.56
N GLY A 217 7.59 12.13 -5.53
CA GLY A 217 7.60 13.60 -5.61
C GLY A 217 6.31 14.27 -5.14
N VAL A 218 5.16 13.56 -5.17
CA VAL A 218 3.96 13.93 -4.42
C VAL A 218 4.09 13.44 -2.97
N TYR A 219 4.65 12.25 -2.78
CA TYR A 219 5.03 11.73 -1.48
C TYR A 219 6.55 11.80 -1.27
N ASN A 220 6.94 12.18 -0.05
CA ASN A 220 8.24 11.86 0.52
C ASN A 220 8.09 10.54 1.28
N PHE A 221 9.04 9.63 1.19
CA PHE A 221 8.93 8.36 1.90
C PHE A 221 10.26 7.88 2.49
N SER A 222 10.16 7.13 3.57
CA SER A 222 11.27 6.44 4.19
C SER A 222 11.16 4.94 3.96
N ASN A 223 12.29 4.25 3.80
CA ASN A 223 12.27 2.79 3.74
C ASN A 223 11.75 2.22 5.06
N GLY A 224 10.81 1.28 4.97
CA GLY A 224 10.33 0.53 6.13
C GLY A 224 11.32 -0.57 6.52
N ALA A 225 11.41 -0.87 7.81
CA ALA A 225 12.14 -2.04 8.28
C ALA A 225 11.23 -3.27 8.22
N VAL A 226 11.81 -4.42 7.82
CA VAL A 226 11.12 -5.72 7.90
C VAL A 226 11.14 -6.17 9.36
N THR A 227 9.97 -6.32 9.96
CA THR A 227 9.79 -6.91 11.29
C THR A 227 9.09 -8.26 11.18
N LYS A 228 9.69 -9.29 11.78
CA LYS A 228 9.09 -10.62 11.83
C LYS A 228 8.41 -10.83 13.18
N HIS A 229 7.16 -11.29 13.15
CA HIS A 229 6.38 -11.59 14.33
C HIS A 229 5.98 -13.07 14.33
N THR A 230 6.08 -13.70 15.50
CA THR A 230 5.55 -15.04 15.75
C THR A 230 4.75 -15.01 17.04
N PHE A 231 3.50 -15.46 16.97
CA PHE A 231 2.59 -15.54 18.09
C PHE A 231 2.05 -16.96 18.25
N ASP A 232 1.93 -17.44 19.47
CA ASP A 232 1.13 -18.62 19.83
C ASP A 232 -0.08 -18.15 20.63
N ILE A 233 -1.23 -18.05 19.96
CA ILE A 233 -2.43 -17.38 20.48
C ILE A 233 -3.70 -18.16 20.15
N PRO A 234 -4.76 -18.06 20.98
CA PRO A 234 -6.08 -18.58 20.64
C PRO A 234 -6.60 -17.96 19.34
N LYS A 235 -7.28 -18.74 18.49
CA LYS A 235 -7.88 -18.24 17.23
C LYS A 235 -8.75 -16.99 17.42
N GLY A 236 -9.49 -16.91 18.54
CA GLY A 236 -10.33 -15.77 18.87
C GLY A 236 -9.59 -14.47 19.16
N GLU A 237 -8.30 -14.52 19.49
CA GLU A 237 -7.48 -13.34 19.86
C GLU A 237 -6.62 -12.82 18.71
N VAL A 238 -6.62 -13.50 17.56
CA VAL A 238 -5.75 -13.16 16.41
C VAL A 238 -5.96 -11.73 15.94
N HIS A 239 -7.22 -11.31 15.84
CA HIS A 239 -7.55 -10.00 15.28
C HIS A 239 -7.08 -8.87 16.20
N GLU A 240 -7.39 -8.94 17.50
CA GLU A 240 -6.89 -7.99 18.50
C GLU A 240 -5.36 -7.94 18.52
N LYS A 241 -4.70 -9.10 18.48
CA LYS A 241 -3.24 -9.17 18.52
C LYS A 241 -2.59 -8.55 17.28
N LEU A 242 -3.15 -8.80 16.09
CA LEU A 242 -2.68 -8.23 14.84
C LEU A 242 -2.84 -6.71 14.84
N LEU A 243 -4.04 -6.20 15.13
CA LEU A 243 -4.31 -4.75 15.18
C LEU A 243 -3.43 -4.05 16.23
N GLY A 244 -3.31 -4.64 17.42
CA GLY A 244 -2.47 -4.11 18.49
C GLY A 244 -0.99 -4.03 18.11
N THR A 245 -0.51 -4.94 17.26
CA THR A 245 0.87 -4.94 16.77
C THR A 245 1.05 -3.98 15.59
N MET A 246 0.13 -4.02 14.61
CA MET A 246 0.20 -3.21 13.38
C MET A 246 0.17 -1.71 13.65
N PHE A 247 -0.64 -1.28 14.61
CA PHE A 247 -0.92 0.13 14.88
C PHE A 247 -0.31 0.65 16.19
N LYS A 248 0.60 -0.11 16.81
CA LYS A 248 1.12 0.17 18.17
C LYS A 248 1.64 1.60 18.32
N ASP A 249 2.41 2.07 17.34
CA ASP A 249 3.14 3.34 17.41
C ASP A 249 2.41 4.50 16.69
N MET A 250 1.12 4.32 16.38
CA MET A 250 0.32 5.28 15.60
C MET A 250 -0.59 6.17 16.45
N GLY A 251 -0.49 6.10 17.78
CA GLY A 251 -1.23 6.98 18.70
C GLY A 251 -2.76 6.77 18.72
N LEU A 252 -3.24 5.63 18.22
CA LEU A 252 -4.68 5.34 18.14
C LEU A 252 -5.28 4.99 19.51
N ASP A 253 -6.40 5.62 19.83
CA ASP A 253 -7.19 5.29 21.01
C ASP A 253 -8.05 4.03 20.80
N LYS A 254 -8.80 3.63 21.84
CA LYS A 254 -9.61 2.42 21.81
C LYS A 254 -10.75 2.51 20.79
N ASN A 255 -11.37 3.69 20.61
CA ASN A 255 -12.49 3.85 19.70
C ASN A 255 -12.02 3.74 18.25
N HIS A 256 -10.91 4.39 17.92
CA HIS A 256 -10.28 4.26 16.61
C HIS A 256 -9.97 2.82 16.25
N LYS A 257 -9.37 2.06 17.19
CA LYS A 257 -9.06 0.64 16.99
C LYS A 257 -10.31 -0.21 16.73
N LEU A 258 -11.43 0.07 17.40
CA LEU A 258 -12.69 -0.65 17.20
C LEU A 258 -13.31 -0.37 15.84
N GLU A 259 -13.26 0.86 15.34
CA GLU A 259 -13.76 1.17 13.99
C GLU A 259 -12.89 0.54 12.89
N ILE A 260 -11.56 0.61 13.05
CA ILE A 260 -10.61 -0.05 12.16
C ILE A 260 -10.85 -1.57 12.13
N ASP A 261 -11.08 -2.17 13.31
CA ASP A 261 -11.42 -3.58 13.47
C ASP A 261 -12.67 -3.97 12.65
N SER A 262 -13.72 -3.14 12.69
CA SER A 262 -14.95 -3.36 11.92
C SER A 262 -14.68 -3.39 10.41
N HIS A 263 -13.88 -2.45 9.90
CA HIS A 263 -13.52 -2.40 8.48
C HIS A 263 -12.70 -3.60 8.03
N ILE A 264 -11.69 -3.99 8.81
CA ILE A 264 -10.82 -5.14 8.50
C ILE A 264 -11.60 -6.46 8.64
N THR A 265 -12.50 -6.57 9.63
CA THR A 265 -13.34 -7.75 9.83
C THR A 265 -14.20 -8.06 8.60
N ASN A 266 -14.78 -7.04 7.96
CA ASN A 266 -15.58 -7.24 6.74
C ASN A 266 -14.71 -7.72 5.58
N PHE A 267 -13.53 -7.11 5.39
CA PHE A 267 -12.55 -7.60 4.42
C PHE A 267 -12.18 -9.06 4.65
N VAL A 268 -11.81 -9.45 5.87
CA VAL A 268 -11.43 -10.83 6.22
C VAL A 268 -12.57 -11.83 6.00
N LYS A 269 -13.83 -11.43 6.25
CA LYS A 269 -14.99 -12.29 5.97
C LYS A 269 -15.09 -12.63 4.48
N ALA A 270 -14.91 -11.65 3.59
CA ALA A 270 -14.93 -11.89 2.15
C ALA A 270 -13.82 -12.88 1.71
N LEU A 271 -12.64 -12.82 2.32
CA LEU A 271 -11.53 -13.74 2.05
C LEU A 271 -11.86 -15.21 2.35
N GLY A 272 -12.77 -15.48 3.29
CA GLY A 272 -13.18 -16.84 3.64
C GLY A 272 -13.77 -17.65 2.49
N SER A 273 -14.23 -16.97 1.44
CA SER A 273 -14.79 -17.60 0.23
C SER A 273 -13.76 -17.89 -0.86
N ILE A 274 -12.53 -17.39 -0.72
CA ILE A 274 -11.49 -17.49 -1.73
C ILE A 274 -10.61 -18.71 -1.49
N LYS A 275 -10.40 -19.49 -2.55
CA LYS A 275 -9.44 -20.61 -2.51
C LYS A 275 -8.02 -20.06 -2.61
N THR A 276 -7.28 -20.16 -1.52
CA THR A 276 -5.86 -19.77 -1.46
C THR A 276 -4.93 -20.97 -1.67
N ASP A 277 -5.45 -22.03 -2.28
CA ASP A 277 -4.65 -23.17 -2.73
C ASP A 277 -3.86 -22.75 -3.98
N GLY A 278 -2.54 -22.76 -3.89
CA GLY A 278 -1.67 -22.32 -4.98
C GLY A 278 -0.20 -22.61 -4.68
N PRO A 279 0.70 -22.33 -5.64
CA PRO A 279 2.13 -22.60 -5.50
C PRO A 279 2.84 -21.66 -4.51
N HIS A 280 2.21 -20.54 -4.14
CA HIS A 280 2.79 -19.55 -3.23
C HIS A 280 2.65 -19.98 -1.77
N SER A 281 3.76 -19.92 -1.03
CA SER A 281 3.79 -20.22 0.40
C SER A 281 3.31 -19.07 1.29
N THR A 282 3.07 -17.88 0.71
CA THR A 282 2.59 -16.70 1.44
C THR A 282 1.43 -16.01 0.73
N LEU A 283 0.62 -15.32 1.53
CA LEU A 283 -0.31 -14.30 1.08
C LEU A 283 0.15 -12.95 1.60
N ASP A 284 0.28 -12.01 0.68
CA ASP A 284 0.80 -10.70 0.95
C ASP A 284 -0.33 -9.67 0.80
N PHE A 285 -0.44 -8.76 1.75
CA PHE A 285 -1.47 -7.72 1.81
C PHE A 285 -0.82 -6.37 1.98
N ALA A 286 -1.39 -5.33 1.39
CA ALA A 286 -0.99 -3.96 1.65
C ALA A 286 -2.21 -3.12 2.05
N LEU A 287 -2.14 -2.50 3.22
CA LEU A 287 -3.14 -1.54 3.70
C LEU A 287 -2.56 -0.14 3.59
N ARG A 288 -3.28 0.76 2.91
CA ARG A 288 -3.02 2.21 2.97
C ARG A 288 -3.78 2.77 4.16
N PHE A 289 -3.04 3.25 5.15
CA PHE A 289 -3.58 3.79 6.39
C PHE A 289 -3.21 5.26 6.53
N GLY A 290 -4.19 6.14 6.38
CA GLY A 290 -4.00 7.59 6.41
C GLY A 290 -4.20 8.17 7.81
N LEU A 291 -3.23 8.97 8.27
CA LEU A 291 -3.27 9.77 9.48
C LEU A 291 -2.84 11.21 9.18
N CYS A 292 -3.19 12.13 10.07
CA CYS A 292 -2.64 13.47 10.09
C CYS A 292 -2.12 13.77 11.50
N PRO A 293 -0.93 13.22 11.86
CA PRO A 293 -0.29 13.54 13.12
C PRO A 293 -0.06 15.03 13.29
N ALA A 294 -0.23 15.49 14.53
CA ALA A 294 0.11 16.83 14.96
C ALA A 294 1.57 16.86 15.47
N SER A 295 2.36 17.78 14.92
CA SER A 295 3.75 18.02 15.31
C SER A 295 3.91 19.44 15.86
N ASN A 296 4.53 19.63 17.03
CA ASN A 296 4.92 20.95 17.49
C ASN A 296 6.19 21.40 16.74
N ILE A 297 6.07 22.43 15.91
CA ILE A 297 7.16 23.03 15.15
C ILE A 297 7.67 24.34 15.79
N ALA A 298 7.10 24.75 16.93
CA ALA A 298 7.67 25.83 17.73
C ALA A 298 8.86 25.33 18.57
N VAL A 299 9.75 26.24 18.90
CA VAL A 299 10.85 26.01 19.86
C VAL A 299 10.32 26.04 21.32
N ASP A 300 9.12 26.57 21.53
CA ASP A 300 8.49 26.76 22.83
C ASP A 300 7.33 25.77 23.04
N GLU A 301 7.31 25.09 24.19
CA GLU A 301 6.21 24.20 24.61
C GLU A 301 5.04 24.99 25.21
N VAL A 302 5.26 26.23 25.66
CA VAL A 302 4.22 27.09 26.25
C VAL A 302 3.33 27.70 25.16
N ASN A 303 3.89 27.98 23.99
CA ASN A 303 3.18 28.50 22.82
C ASN A 303 3.45 27.58 21.61
N PRO A 304 2.89 26.36 21.59
CA PRO A 304 3.15 25.41 20.53
C PRO A 304 2.61 25.95 19.20
N LEU A 305 3.38 25.75 18.13
CA LEU A 305 2.91 25.95 16.76
C LEU A 305 2.70 24.56 16.18
N ILE A 306 1.44 24.17 15.98
CA ILE A 306 1.11 22.82 15.54
C ILE A 306 1.06 22.76 14.01
N ALA A 307 1.83 21.84 13.44
CA ALA A 307 1.74 21.45 12.04
C ALA A 307 1.01 20.10 11.92
N TYR A 308 0.18 19.99 10.90
CA TYR A 308 -0.56 18.78 10.57
C TYR A 308 0.08 18.11 9.36
N GLU A 309 0.64 16.91 9.56
CA GLU A 309 1.43 16.21 8.55
C GLU A 309 0.61 15.08 7.91
N PRO A 310 -0.13 15.31 6.81
CA PRO A 310 -0.89 14.24 6.14
C PRO A 310 0.06 13.11 5.70
N THR A 311 -0.12 11.95 6.32
CA THR A 311 0.79 10.80 6.20
C THR A 311 0.00 9.55 5.86
N THR A 312 0.39 8.85 4.80
CA THR A 312 -0.07 7.49 4.53
C THR A 312 0.98 6.50 5.01
N TYR A 313 0.60 5.64 5.95
CA TYR A 313 1.35 4.44 6.32
C TYR A 313 0.94 3.31 5.39
N LEU A 314 1.86 2.83 4.57
CA LEU A 314 1.65 1.58 3.84
C LEU A 314 2.08 0.43 4.75
N ILE A 315 1.10 -0.32 5.23
CA ILE A 315 1.32 -1.50 6.07
C ILE A 315 1.29 -2.71 5.17
N TYR A 316 2.48 -3.23 4.83
CA TYR A 316 2.65 -4.47 4.10
C TYR A 316 2.72 -5.63 5.09
N LEU A 317 1.94 -6.68 4.85
CA LEU A 317 1.91 -7.91 5.62
C LEU A 317 2.18 -9.08 4.70
N LYS A 318 3.11 -9.96 5.06
CA LYS A 318 3.37 -11.22 4.40
C LYS A 318 3.09 -12.35 5.38
N ILE A 319 2.03 -13.10 5.12
CA ILE A 319 1.51 -14.13 6.03
C ILE A 319 1.73 -15.49 5.39
N ASP A 320 2.23 -16.46 6.16
CA ASP A 320 2.29 -17.85 5.71
C ASP A 320 0.89 -18.35 5.30
N ALA A 321 0.79 -18.97 4.12
CA ALA A 321 -0.49 -19.36 3.54
C ALA A 321 -1.25 -20.40 4.40
N LYS A 322 -0.52 -21.27 5.10
CA LYS A 322 -1.12 -22.25 6.03
C LYS A 322 -1.63 -21.56 7.29
N ALA A 323 -0.84 -20.64 7.86
CA ALA A 323 -1.28 -19.82 8.99
C ALA A 323 -2.52 -18.97 8.62
N PHE A 324 -2.51 -18.36 7.44
CA PHE A 324 -3.64 -17.58 6.92
C PHE A 324 -4.94 -18.42 6.83
N LYS A 325 -4.87 -19.64 6.29
CA LYS A 325 -6.03 -20.56 6.23
C LYS A 325 -6.59 -20.89 7.62
N GLN A 326 -5.72 -21.02 8.62
CA GLN A 326 -6.14 -21.27 10.00
C GLN A 326 -6.82 -20.06 10.64
N ILE A 327 -6.51 -18.84 10.20
CA ILE A 327 -7.08 -17.59 10.72
C ILE A 327 -8.46 -17.32 10.12
N ILE A 328 -8.63 -17.54 8.80
CA ILE A 328 -9.90 -17.26 8.12
C ILE A 328 -10.98 -18.33 8.38
N SER A 329 -10.59 -19.54 8.77
CA SER A 329 -11.50 -20.61 9.17
C SER A 329 -12.03 -20.37 10.58
N LYS A 330 -12.97 -19.43 10.71
CA LYS A 330 -13.59 -19.04 11.98
C LYS A 330 -14.38 -20.19 12.58
N ASN A 331 -13.74 -20.95 13.45
CA ASN A 331 -14.42 -21.71 14.49
C ASN A 331 -14.15 -20.96 15.80
N ASN A 332 -15.17 -20.74 16.64
CA ASN A 332 -15.05 -20.18 18.00
C ASN A 332 -14.30 -21.15 18.95
N SER A 333 -13.25 -21.80 18.46
CA SER A 333 -12.47 -22.77 19.20
C SER A 333 -11.44 -22.05 20.06
N GLN A 334 -11.22 -22.59 21.26
CA GLN A 334 -10.05 -22.28 22.07
C GLN A 334 -8.73 -22.85 21.50
N GLU A 335 -8.78 -23.42 20.29
CA GLU A 335 -7.60 -23.92 19.60
C GLU A 335 -6.58 -22.78 19.43
N LYS A 336 -5.35 -23.04 19.86
CA LYS A 336 -4.23 -22.14 19.64
C LYS A 336 -3.67 -22.34 18.24
N ILE A 337 -3.26 -21.24 17.62
CA ILE A 337 -2.55 -21.26 16.35
C ILE A 337 -1.20 -20.56 16.51
N THR A 338 -0.21 -21.05 15.77
CA THR A 338 1.04 -20.32 15.57
C THR A 338 0.88 -19.42 14.35
N LEU A 339 0.80 -18.12 14.59
CA LEU A 339 0.78 -17.11 13.55
C LEU A 339 2.18 -16.52 13.37
N THR A 340 2.77 -16.77 12.21
CA THR A 340 4.01 -16.11 11.77
C THR A 340 3.71 -15.21 10.58
N TYR A 341 4.13 -13.95 10.66
CA TYR A 341 4.08 -13.01 9.55
C TYR A 341 5.26 -12.04 9.58
N GLU A 342 5.54 -11.48 8.42
CA GLU A 342 6.46 -10.35 8.26
C GLU A 342 5.63 -9.09 8.02
N GLN A 343 6.08 -7.99 8.58
CA GLN A 343 5.47 -6.68 8.43
C GLN A 343 6.53 -5.69 7.97
N VAL A 344 6.12 -4.80 7.06
CA VAL A 344 6.87 -3.60 6.72
C VAL A 344 5.89 -2.44 6.82
N ILE A 345 6.24 -1.43 7.62
CA ILE A 345 5.51 -0.15 7.64
C ILE A 345 6.38 0.87 6.92
N THR A 346 5.89 1.40 5.83
CA THR A 346 6.53 2.49 5.08
C THR A 346 5.74 3.77 5.29
N LYS A 347 6.41 4.84 5.77
CA LYS A 347 5.81 6.16 5.96
C LYS A 347 5.88 6.92 4.64
N PHE A 348 4.75 7.41 4.14
CA PHE A 348 4.64 8.31 2.99
C PHE A 348 4.01 9.63 3.43
N GLU A 349 4.81 10.68 3.52
CA GLU A 349 4.40 12.03 3.89
C GLU A 349 3.98 12.81 2.65
N LEU A 350 2.73 13.30 2.64
CA LEU A 350 2.18 14.00 1.49
C LEU A 350 2.76 15.41 1.41
N ASN A 351 3.42 15.72 0.29
CA ASN A 351 3.74 17.10 -0.07
C ASN A 351 2.46 17.78 -0.57
N VAL A 352 1.73 18.43 0.36
CA VAL A 352 0.42 19.05 0.10
C VAL A 352 0.49 20.07 -1.04
N ASP A 353 1.52 20.92 -1.06
CA ASP A 353 1.67 21.94 -2.10
C ASP A 353 1.87 21.32 -3.48
N HIS A 354 2.70 20.29 -3.58
CA HIS A 354 2.90 19.58 -4.84
C HIS A 354 1.62 18.85 -5.26
N PHE A 355 0.93 18.19 -4.32
CA PHE A 355 -0.33 17.51 -4.59
C PHE A 355 -1.39 18.48 -5.11
N ILE A 356 -1.61 19.62 -4.46
CA ILE A 356 -2.60 20.62 -4.86
C ILE A 356 -2.35 21.11 -6.29
N LYS A 357 -1.08 21.30 -6.68
CA LYS A 357 -0.72 21.70 -8.05
C LYS A 357 -1.08 20.63 -9.09
N GLN A 358 -0.97 19.35 -8.76
CA GLN A 358 -1.30 18.24 -9.67
C GLN A 358 -2.77 17.79 -9.59
N ARG A 359 -3.45 18.10 -8.48
CA ARG A 359 -4.83 17.67 -8.19
C ARG A 359 -5.83 17.97 -9.31
N PRO A 360 -5.82 19.14 -10.00
CA PRO A 360 -6.71 19.39 -11.13
C PRO A 360 -6.52 18.37 -12.26
N LYS A 361 -5.28 17.94 -12.52
CA LYS A 361 -5.00 16.96 -13.56
C LYS A 361 -5.50 15.57 -13.18
N PHE A 362 -5.30 15.15 -11.92
CA PHE A 362 -5.85 13.89 -11.41
C PHE A 362 -7.38 13.87 -11.44
N ASN A 363 -8.01 14.99 -11.07
CA ASN A 363 -9.45 15.15 -11.15
C ASN A 363 -9.96 14.98 -12.59
N ALA A 364 -9.32 15.66 -13.55
CA ALA A 364 -9.71 15.57 -14.95
C ALA A 364 -9.56 14.15 -15.53
N MET A 365 -8.51 13.41 -15.12
CA MET A 365 -8.34 12.00 -15.53
C MET A 365 -9.46 11.10 -14.99
N LEU A 366 -9.86 11.25 -13.73
CA LEU A 366 -10.97 10.47 -13.17
C LEU A 366 -12.32 10.86 -13.77
N GLU A 367 -12.57 12.15 -13.98
CA GLU A 367 -13.80 12.61 -14.64
C GLU A 367 -13.90 12.07 -16.06
N ALA A 368 -12.80 12.07 -16.82
CA ALA A 368 -12.74 11.48 -18.15
C ALA A 368 -12.92 9.95 -18.12
N ALA A 369 -12.36 9.27 -17.12
CA ALA A 369 -12.42 7.81 -17.02
C ALA A 369 -13.80 7.30 -16.57
N ILE A 370 -14.31 7.80 -15.45
CA ILE A 370 -15.47 7.22 -14.75
C ILE A 370 -16.61 8.22 -14.53
N GLY A 371 -16.49 9.44 -15.03
CA GLY A 371 -17.51 10.49 -14.86
C GLY A 371 -17.65 11.00 -13.43
N MET A 372 -16.71 10.68 -12.52
CA MET A 372 -16.70 11.13 -11.13
C MET A 372 -15.54 12.07 -10.88
N SER A 373 -15.79 13.10 -10.07
CA SER A 373 -14.70 13.92 -9.53
C SER A 373 -13.78 13.08 -8.64
N LEU A 374 -12.52 13.52 -8.47
CA LEU A 374 -11.57 12.88 -7.56
C LEU A 374 -12.13 12.79 -6.13
N LYS A 375 -12.83 13.84 -5.68
CA LYS A 375 -13.46 13.87 -4.36
C LYS A 375 -14.58 12.85 -4.22
N GLU A 376 -15.44 12.73 -5.24
CA GLU A 376 -16.53 11.77 -5.21
C GLU A 376 -16.00 10.33 -5.19
N TYR A 377 -15.00 10.03 -6.02
CA TYR A 377 -14.34 8.73 -6.02
C TYR A 377 -13.66 8.46 -4.66
N SER A 378 -12.97 9.46 -4.09
CA SER A 378 -12.28 9.30 -2.81
C SER A 378 -13.22 9.07 -1.64
N ASP A 379 -14.38 9.73 -1.61
CA ASP A 379 -15.39 9.52 -0.57
C ASP A 379 -16.03 8.13 -0.64
N ARG A 380 -16.11 7.51 -1.83
CA ARG A 380 -16.62 6.14 -2.00
C ARG A 380 -15.58 5.07 -1.68
N LEU A 381 -14.33 5.31 -2.07
CA LEU A 381 -13.22 4.38 -1.93
C LEU A 381 -12.75 4.25 -0.46
N ASN A 382 -12.48 5.38 0.18
CA ASN A 382 -11.83 5.41 1.50
C ASN A 382 -12.84 5.14 2.62
N LYS A 383 -12.40 4.44 3.67
CA LYS A 383 -13.18 4.21 4.89
C LYS A 383 -12.75 5.20 5.97
N PRO A 384 -13.58 6.22 6.27
CA PRO A 384 -13.26 7.17 7.32
C PRO A 384 -13.43 6.51 8.69
N VAL A 385 -12.51 6.82 9.60
CA VAL A 385 -12.55 6.42 11.01
C VAL A 385 -12.66 7.68 11.87
N LYS A 386 -13.62 7.71 12.79
CA LYS A 386 -13.96 8.83 13.67
C LYS A 386 -14.05 8.39 15.13
N LYS A 387 -14.01 9.33 16.07
CA LYS A 387 -14.16 9.10 17.51
C LYS A 387 -15.58 8.88 17.98
#